data_AF-A0A1G3X875-F1
#
_entry.id   AF-A0A1G3X875-F1
#
_cell.length_a   1.000
_cell.length_b   1.000
_cell.length_c   1.000
_cell.angle_alpha   90.00
_cell.angle_beta   90.00
_cell.angle_gamma   90.00
#
_symmetry.space_group_name_H-M   'P 1'
#
loop_
_entity.id
_entity.type
_entity.pdbx_description
1 polymer ?
#
loop_
_entity_poly.entity_id
_entity_poly.type
_entity_poly.pdbx_seq_one_letter_code
_entity_poly.pdbx_strand_id
1 'polypeptide(L)'
;MDNYEIAMTGVEIASKILGIKTPEVRFFVNDDINKKDINAVFLRNDNIIGFNETWLESVEWLEVMVTCFHESRHAFQHEVINNRYKGNIKIDSPTKELWVKETSEYKSKFTNSSDETYLMQDMEIDAIAFAHKMMLVHFEVKTIIPDIIKHRIENK
;
A
#
# COMPACT_ATOMS: atom_id res chain seq x y z
N MET A 1 10.51 0.71 20.52
CA MET A 1 9.87 1.45 19.41
C MET A 1 8.43 1.02 19.43
N ASP A 2 7.50 1.94 19.63
CA ASP A 2 6.08 1.63 19.53
C ASP A 2 5.64 1.59 18.06
N ASN A 3 4.45 1.06 17.79
CA ASN A 3 3.95 0.90 16.42
C ASN A 3 3.67 2.25 15.72
N TYR A 4 3.47 3.35 16.46
CA TYR A 4 3.28 4.68 15.88
C TYR A 4 4.60 5.20 15.29
N GLU A 5 5.69 5.07 16.04
CA GLU A 5 7.04 5.40 15.58
C GLU A 5 7.45 4.53 14.39
N ILE A 6 7.07 3.24 14.41
CA ILE A 6 7.32 2.31 13.30
C ILE A 6 6.50 2.71 12.07
N ALA A 7 5.25 3.12 12.21
CA ALA A 7 4.44 3.60 11.10
C ALA A 7 5.07 4.83 10.41
N MET A 8 5.50 5.82 11.19
CA MET A 8 6.17 7.02 10.68
C MET A 8 7.50 6.68 9.99
N THR A 9 8.37 5.95 10.70
CA THR A 9 9.70 5.58 10.19
C THR A 9 9.60 4.64 8.99
N GLY A 10 8.65 3.72 8.99
CA GLY A 10 8.41 2.76 7.92
C GLY A 10 7.96 3.43 6.63
N VAL A 11 7.07 4.42 6.72
CA VAL A 11 6.66 5.24 5.56
C VAL A 11 7.83 6.06 5.03
N GLU A 12 8.67 6.63 5.90
CA GLU A 12 9.90 7.32 5.47
C GLU A 12 10.87 6.39 4.72
N ILE A 13 11.10 5.18 5.25
CA ILE A 13 11.97 4.17 4.63
C ILE A 13 11.41 3.78 3.26
N ALA A 14 10.13 3.43 3.19
CA ALA A 14 9.47 3.06 1.94
C ALA A 14 9.54 4.19 0.90
N SER A 15 9.35 5.43 1.33
CA SER A 15 9.41 6.61 0.46
C SER A 15 10.81 6.84 -0.11
N LYS A 16 11.87 6.64 0.71
CA LYS A 16 13.26 6.68 0.27
C LYS A 16 13.57 5.60 -0.76
N ILE A 17 13.10 4.37 -0.54
CA ILE A 17 13.26 3.25 -1.48
C ILE A 17 12.57 3.55 -2.81
N LEU A 18 11.35 4.10 -2.75
CA LEU A 18 10.54 4.41 -3.93
C LEU A 18 11.00 5.68 -4.65
N GLY A 19 11.78 6.54 -3.99
CA GLY A 19 12.21 7.83 -4.53
C GLY A 19 11.05 8.83 -4.67
N ILE A 20 10.11 8.81 -3.72
CA ILE A 20 8.96 9.72 -3.67
C ILE A 20 9.06 10.68 -2.49
N LYS A 21 8.30 11.78 -2.54
CA LYS A 21 8.08 12.61 -1.35
C LYS A 21 7.31 11.79 -0.31
N THR A 22 7.81 11.73 0.91
CA THR A 22 7.17 11.02 2.02
C THR A 22 5.73 11.50 2.22
N PRO A 23 4.73 10.60 2.13
CA PRO A 23 3.36 10.88 2.54
C PRO A 23 3.29 11.32 4.01
N GLU A 24 2.37 12.23 4.32
CA GLU A 24 2.09 12.57 5.73
C GLU A 24 1.45 11.35 6.41
N VAL A 25 1.86 11.04 7.64
CA VAL A 25 1.31 9.93 8.42
C VAL A 25 0.29 10.49 9.41
N ARG A 26 -0.93 9.96 9.38
CA ARG A 26 -2.00 10.31 10.32
C ARG A 26 -2.58 9.07 10.97
N PHE A 27 -3.14 9.26 12.15
CA PHE A 27 -3.76 8.21 12.94
C PHE A 27 -5.25 8.51 13.10
N PHE A 28 -6.09 7.49 13.00
CA PHE A 28 -7.55 7.62 13.10
C PHE A 28 -8.15 6.46 13.89
N VAL A 29 -9.34 6.69 14.45
CA VAL A 29 -10.15 5.66 15.12
C VAL A 29 -11.33 5.29 14.22
N ASN A 30 -11.68 4.00 14.18
CA ASN A 30 -12.72 3.46 13.29
C ASN A 30 -14.13 4.06 13.49
N ASP A 31 -14.38 4.79 14.58
CA ASP A 31 -15.66 5.48 14.80
C ASP A 31 -15.97 6.53 13.71
N ASP A 32 -14.95 6.99 12.97
CA ASP A 32 -15.08 7.97 11.89
C ASP A 32 -15.37 7.35 10.50
N ILE A 33 -15.27 6.02 10.33
CA ILE A 33 -15.42 5.36 9.03
C ILE A 33 -16.39 4.17 9.15
N ASN A 34 -17.64 4.40 8.75
CA ASN A 34 -18.65 3.34 8.63
C ASN A 34 -18.16 2.21 7.71
N LYS A 35 -17.91 1.04 8.33
CA LYS A 35 -17.88 -0.33 7.77
C LYS A 35 -16.60 -0.77 7.03
N LYS A 36 -16.08 -1.90 7.52
CA LYS A 36 -14.90 -2.72 7.16
C LYS A 36 -13.63 -2.32 7.93
N ASP A 37 -12.98 -3.33 8.52
CA ASP A 37 -11.74 -3.24 9.30
C ASP A 37 -10.57 -2.75 8.43
N ILE A 38 -10.53 -1.45 8.17
CA ILE A 38 -9.42 -0.82 7.45
C ILE A 38 -8.29 -0.60 8.45
N ASN A 39 -7.20 -1.34 8.26
CA ASN A 39 -5.98 -1.20 9.07
C ASN A 39 -5.22 0.09 8.73
N ALA A 40 -5.14 0.41 7.43
CA ALA A 40 -4.56 1.64 6.91
C ALA A 40 -5.10 1.96 5.52
N VAL A 41 -4.88 3.20 5.07
CA VAL A 41 -5.29 3.67 3.74
C VAL A 41 -4.43 4.83 3.25
N PHE A 42 -4.06 4.80 1.98
CA PHE A 42 -3.51 5.94 1.27
C PHE A 42 -4.62 6.88 0.73
N LEU A 43 -4.66 8.10 1.26
CA LEU A 43 -5.53 9.20 0.86
C LEU A 43 -4.86 10.07 -0.21
N ARG A 44 -5.06 9.71 -1.47
CA ARG A 44 -4.38 10.31 -2.64
C ARG A 44 -4.47 11.83 -2.77
N ASN A 45 -5.59 12.45 -2.37
CA ASN A 45 -5.83 13.88 -2.59
C ASN A 45 -4.89 14.73 -1.73
N ASP A 46 -4.57 14.24 -0.54
CA ASP A 46 -3.79 14.96 0.47
C ASP A 46 -2.37 14.37 0.62
N ASN A 47 -2.08 13.28 -0.10
CA ASN A 47 -0.85 12.50 0.05
C ASN A 47 -0.60 12.08 1.50
N ILE A 48 -1.63 11.49 2.12
CA ILE A 48 -1.63 11.01 3.50
C ILE A 48 -1.70 9.48 3.52
N ILE A 49 -0.95 8.83 4.40
CA ILE A 49 -1.20 7.45 4.81
C ILE A 49 -1.82 7.49 6.21
N GLY A 50 -3.09 7.10 6.29
CA GLY A 50 -3.81 6.97 7.55
C GLY A 50 -3.65 5.58 8.12
N PHE A 51 -3.40 5.46 9.42
CA PHE A 51 -3.40 4.19 10.16
C PHE A 51 -4.50 4.17 11.21
N ASN A 52 -5.15 3.02 11.36
CA ASN A 52 -6.12 2.78 12.41
C ASN A 52 -5.41 2.53 13.75
N GLU A 53 -5.68 3.38 14.73
CA GLU A 53 -5.05 3.33 16.05
C GLU A 53 -5.36 2.03 16.79
N THR A 54 -6.61 1.58 16.77
CA THR A 54 -7.01 0.33 17.41
C THR A 54 -6.28 -0.88 16.84
N TRP A 55 -6.01 -0.86 15.53
CA TRP A 55 -5.19 -1.88 14.88
C TRP A 55 -3.72 -1.74 15.29
N LEU A 56 -3.16 -0.53 15.25
CA LEU A 56 -1.76 -0.27 15.63
C LEU A 56 -1.44 -0.67 17.08
N GLU A 57 -2.38 -0.51 18.01
CA GLU A 57 -2.18 -0.88 19.41
C GLU A 57 -2.08 -2.39 19.64
N SER A 58 -2.60 -3.21 18.72
CA SER A 58 -2.74 -4.66 18.89
C SER A 58 -1.89 -5.50 17.94
N VAL A 59 -1.41 -4.92 16.84
CA VAL A 59 -0.69 -5.66 15.81
C VAL A 59 0.80 -5.79 16.09
N GLU A 60 1.43 -6.84 15.58
CA GLU A 60 2.89 -6.98 15.59
C GLU A 60 3.55 -5.95 14.67
N TRP A 61 4.70 -5.44 15.08
CA TRP A 61 5.41 -4.38 14.36
C TRP A 61 5.78 -4.74 12.90
N LEU A 62 5.98 -6.03 12.62
CA LEU A 62 6.25 -6.52 11.26
C LEU A 62 5.07 -6.26 10.32
N GLU A 63 3.83 -6.40 10.80
CA GLU A 63 2.64 -6.11 10.02
C GLU A 63 2.52 -4.60 9.74
N VAL A 64 2.91 -3.75 10.70
CA VAL A 64 3.02 -2.30 10.47
C VAL A 64 3.97 -2.02 9.31
N MET A 65 5.13 -2.67 9.28
CA MET A 65 6.09 -2.52 8.17
C MET A 65 5.54 -3.02 6.83
N VAL A 66 4.81 -4.15 6.80
CA VAL A 66 4.13 -4.62 5.59
C VAL A 66 3.18 -3.54 5.07
N THR A 67 2.36 -2.98 5.96
CA THR A 67 1.40 -1.93 5.64
C THR A 67 2.10 -0.66 5.16
N CYS A 68 3.20 -0.23 5.79
CA CYS A 68 3.99 0.91 5.33
C CYS A 68 4.46 0.74 3.89
N PHE A 69 5.00 -0.43 3.52
CA PHE A 69 5.44 -0.69 2.15
C PHE A 69 4.27 -0.72 1.17
N HIS A 70 3.16 -1.36 1.55
CA HIS A 70 1.96 -1.46 0.72
C HIS A 70 1.35 -0.08 0.42
N GLU A 71 1.04 0.71 1.45
CA GLU A 71 0.40 2.02 1.27
C GLU A 71 1.34 3.04 0.60
N SER A 72 2.65 2.97 0.88
CA SER A 72 3.63 3.81 0.17
C SER A 72 3.75 3.43 -1.30
N ARG A 73 3.50 2.17 -1.66
CA ARG A 73 3.47 1.75 -3.06
C ARG A 73 2.29 2.38 -3.80
N HIS A 74 1.13 2.53 -3.16
CA HIS A 74 0.02 3.29 -3.72
C HIS A 74 0.35 4.78 -3.93
N ALA A 75 1.07 5.39 -2.99
CA ALA A 75 1.57 6.75 -3.16
C ALA A 75 2.50 6.86 -4.39
N PHE A 76 3.42 5.92 -4.56
CA PHE A 76 4.27 5.84 -5.76
C PHE A 76 3.47 5.66 -7.04
N GLN A 77 2.52 4.72 -7.08
CA GLN A 77 1.67 4.50 -8.25
C GLN A 77 0.90 5.77 -8.61
N HIS A 78 0.37 6.48 -7.62
CA HIS A 78 -0.33 7.75 -7.81
C HIS A 78 0.58 8.82 -8.45
N GLU A 79 1.84 8.95 -8.01
CA GLU A 79 2.81 9.86 -8.62
C GLU A 79 3.14 9.48 -10.08
N VAL A 80 3.26 8.18 -10.38
CA VAL A 80 3.54 7.68 -11.74
C VAL A 80 2.36 7.94 -12.69
N ILE A 81 1.15 7.62 -12.26
CA ILE A 81 -0.09 7.83 -13.03
C ILE A 81 -0.26 9.31 -13.40
N ASN A 82 0.01 10.21 -12.46
CA ASN A 82 -0.12 11.65 -12.65
C ASN A 82 1.09 12.32 -13.32
N ASN A 83 2.07 11.55 -13.80
CA ASN A 83 3.31 12.07 -14.40
C ASN A 83 4.10 13.02 -13.46
N ARG A 84 3.99 12.82 -12.15
CA ARG A 84 4.70 13.61 -11.13
C ARG A 84 5.94 12.91 -10.58
N TYR A 85 6.07 11.60 -10.81
CA TYR A 85 7.24 10.83 -10.41
C TYR A 85 8.51 11.28 -11.16
N LYS A 86 9.54 11.66 -10.39
CA LYS A 86 10.85 12.13 -10.89
C LYS A 86 12.01 11.21 -10.49
N GLY A 87 11.71 10.07 -9.86
CA GLY A 87 12.74 9.11 -9.48
C GLY A 87 13.19 8.23 -10.64
N ASN A 88 13.91 7.18 -10.30
CA ASN A 88 14.66 6.31 -11.21
C ASN A 88 14.02 4.93 -11.43
N ILE A 89 12.92 4.61 -10.73
CA ILE A 89 12.16 3.38 -10.98
C ILE A 89 11.43 3.49 -12.31
N LYS A 90 11.76 2.60 -13.25
CA LYS A 90 11.09 2.53 -14.55
C LYS A 90 9.86 1.64 -14.46
N ILE A 91 8.72 2.15 -14.93
CA ILE A 91 7.48 1.42 -15.11
C ILE A 91 7.19 1.38 -16.62
N ASP A 92 6.90 0.21 -17.15
CA ASP A 92 6.53 0.04 -18.56
C ASP A 92 5.15 0.66 -18.85
N SER A 93 4.95 1.11 -20.09
CA SER A 93 3.69 1.76 -20.49
C SER A 93 2.46 0.87 -20.27
N PRO A 94 2.47 -0.44 -20.60
CA PRO A 94 1.33 -1.33 -20.31
C PRO A 94 0.93 -1.36 -18.83
N THR A 95 1.89 -1.53 -17.91
CA THR A 95 1.62 -1.50 -16.47
C THR A 95 1.00 -0.17 -16.03
N LYS A 96 1.54 0.95 -16.51
CA LYS A 96 1.00 2.28 -16.20
C LYS A 96 -0.42 2.46 -16.75
N GLU A 97 -0.71 1.98 -17.95
CA GLU A 97 -2.05 2.05 -18.56
C GLU A 97 -3.08 1.25 -17.76
N LEU A 98 -2.70 0.08 -17.25
CA LEU A 98 -3.55 -0.72 -16.35
C LEU A 98 -3.88 0.07 -15.08
N TRP A 99 -2.89 0.68 -14.44
CA TRP A 99 -3.12 1.48 -13.23
C TRP A 99 -3.99 2.72 -13.51
N VAL A 100 -3.78 3.42 -14.63
CA VAL A 100 -4.64 4.53 -15.05
C VAL A 100 -6.08 4.05 -15.22
N LYS A 101 -6.29 2.91 -15.87
CA LYS A 101 -7.62 2.34 -16.07
C LYS A 101 -8.29 2.01 -14.73
N GLU A 102 -7.61 1.30 -13.85
CA GLU A 102 -8.15 0.88 -12.54
C GLU A 102 -8.49 2.06 -11.63
N THR A 103 -7.69 3.13 -11.66
CA THR A 103 -8.01 4.36 -10.92
C THR A 103 -9.20 5.12 -11.50
N SER A 104 -9.41 5.06 -12.82
CA SER A 104 -10.53 5.74 -13.49
C SER A 104 -11.86 4.97 -13.44
N GLU A 105 -11.82 3.64 -13.37
CA GLU A 105 -13.00 2.75 -13.33
C GLU A 105 -13.49 2.43 -11.89
N TYR A 106 -12.86 3.04 -10.88
CA TYR A 106 -13.15 3.02 -9.44
C TYR A 106 -14.06 1.88 -8.91
N LYS A 107 -13.50 0.68 -8.73
CA LYS A 107 -14.04 -0.35 -7.82
C LYS A 107 -13.34 -0.22 -6.46
N SER A 108 -13.80 0.66 -5.59
CA SER A 108 -13.19 0.81 -4.26
C SER A 108 -13.63 -0.30 -3.31
N LYS A 109 -12.87 -0.51 -2.23
CA LYS A 109 -13.31 -1.30 -1.05
C LYS A 109 -14.68 -0.85 -0.50
N PHE A 110 -15.11 0.38 -0.82
CA PHE A 110 -16.38 0.99 -0.42
C PHE A 110 -17.51 0.80 -1.45
N THR A 111 -17.19 0.38 -2.68
CA THR A 111 -18.20 -0.11 -3.63
C THR A 111 -18.51 -1.57 -3.29
N ASN A 112 -19.72 -2.04 -3.60
CA ASN A 112 -20.20 -3.41 -3.31
C ASN A 112 -19.42 -4.53 -4.05
N SER A 113 -18.15 -4.33 -4.41
CA SER A 113 -17.25 -5.36 -4.93
C SER A 113 -16.81 -6.31 -3.80
N SER A 114 -16.76 -7.61 -4.10
CA SER A 114 -16.15 -8.59 -3.20
C SER A 114 -14.68 -8.26 -2.95
N ASP A 115 -14.16 -8.59 -1.76
CA ASP A 115 -12.75 -8.39 -1.42
C ASP A 115 -11.82 -9.11 -2.42
N GLU A 116 -12.27 -10.22 -3.01
CA GLU A 116 -11.59 -10.92 -4.11
C GLU A 116 -11.44 -10.04 -5.38
N THR A 117 -12.50 -9.33 -5.78
CA THR A 117 -12.44 -8.47 -6.97
C THR A 117 -11.46 -7.32 -6.77
N TYR A 118 -11.39 -6.81 -5.54
CA TYR A 118 -10.43 -5.77 -5.16
C TYR A 118 -8.99 -6.30 -5.20
N LEU A 119 -8.73 -7.46 -4.55
CA LEU A 119 -7.40 -8.07 -4.52
C LEU A 119 -6.87 -8.45 -5.90
N MET A 120 -7.75 -8.71 -6.88
CA MET A 120 -7.35 -9.06 -8.25
C MET A 120 -6.90 -7.86 -9.11
N GLN A 121 -7.03 -6.63 -8.62
CA GLN A 121 -6.55 -5.43 -9.33
C GLN A 121 -5.02 -5.43 -9.45
N ASP A 122 -4.51 -5.03 -10.62
CA ASP A 122 -3.08 -4.98 -10.91
C ASP A 122 -2.33 -4.01 -9.98
N MET A 123 -2.96 -2.90 -9.60
CA MET A 123 -2.40 -1.98 -8.60
C MET A 123 -2.23 -2.64 -7.24
N GLU A 124 -3.20 -3.43 -6.80
CA GLU A 124 -3.15 -4.11 -5.51
C GLU A 124 -2.16 -5.26 -5.48
N ILE A 125 -2.12 -6.04 -6.56
CA ILE A 125 -1.13 -7.12 -6.70
C ILE A 125 0.29 -6.54 -6.73
N ASP A 126 0.50 -5.41 -7.40
CA ASP A 126 1.80 -4.73 -7.39
C ASP A 126 2.17 -4.18 -6.00
N ALA A 127 1.21 -3.63 -5.25
CA ALA A 127 1.42 -3.17 -3.87
C ALA A 127 1.78 -4.33 -2.92
N ILE A 128 1.06 -5.45 -3.01
CA ILE A 128 1.34 -6.66 -2.20
C ILE A 128 2.68 -7.29 -2.60
N ALA A 129 2.97 -7.40 -3.91
CA ALA A 129 4.24 -7.92 -4.39
C ALA A 129 5.43 -7.07 -3.91
N PHE A 130 5.29 -5.74 -3.98
CA PHE A 130 6.30 -4.81 -3.48
C PHE A 130 6.50 -4.99 -1.97
N ALA A 131 5.44 -5.00 -1.17
CA ALA A 131 5.52 -5.19 0.27
C ALA A 131 6.20 -6.52 0.63
N HIS A 132 5.79 -7.63 -0.01
CA HIS A 132 6.41 -8.93 0.19
C HIS A 132 7.91 -8.91 -0.11
N LYS A 133 8.30 -8.32 -1.25
CA LYS A 133 9.70 -8.20 -1.65
C LYS A 133 10.52 -7.37 -0.66
N MET A 134 9.99 -6.25 -0.18
CA MET A 134 10.70 -5.40 0.79
C MET A 134 10.88 -6.11 2.13
N MET A 135 9.86 -6.85 2.58
CA MET A 135 9.97 -7.66 3.80
C MET A 135 11.04 -8.76 3.66
N LEU A 136 11.08 -9.44 2.51
CA LEU A 136 12.09 -10.47 2.26
C LEU A 136 13.50 -9.87 2.21
N VAL A 137 13.69 -8.75 1.50
CA VAL A 137 15.02 -8.14 1.28
C VAL A 137 15.57 -7.49 2.55
N HIS A 138 14.74 -6.83 3.35
CA HIS A 138 15.20 -6.03 4.48
C HIS A 138 15.06 -6.71 5.85
N PHE A 139 14.19 -7.71 5.96
CA PHE A 139 13.90 -8.38 7.24
C PHE A 139 14.06 -9.90 7.17
N GLU A 140 14.35 -10.47 6.00
CA GLU A 140 14.45 -11.93 5.79
C GLU A 140 13.15 -12.66 6.17
N VAL A 141 12.02 -11.96 6.14
CA VAL A 141 10.69 -12.47 6.52
C VAL A 141 9.83 -12.66 5.27
N LYS A 142 9.22 -13.84 5.14
CA LYS A 142 8.22 -14.14 4.12
C LYS A 142 6.83 -13.76 4.62
N THR A 143 6.19 -12.78 3.98
CA THR A 143 4.80 -12.42 4.33
C THR A 143 3.80 -13.42 3.76
N ILE A 144 2.60 -13.46 4.35
CA ILE A 144 1.48 -14.25 3.84
C ILE A 144 0.90 -13.52 2.62
N ILE A 145 0.81 -14.24 1.50
CA ILE A 145 0.17 -13.74 0.27
C ILE A 145 -1.16 -14.48 0.11
N PRO A 146 -2.28 -13.78 -0.16
CA PRO A 146 -3.57 -14.42 -0.40
C PRO A 146 -3.51 -15.41 -1.57
N ASP A 147 -4.03 -16.63 -1.38
CA ASP A 147 -3.92 -17.73 -2.35
C ASP A 147 -4.45 -17.37 -3.74
N ILE A 148 -5.52 -16.56 -3.80
CA ILE A 148 -6.16 -16.09 -5.04
C ILE A 148 -5.19 -15.31 -5.96
N ILE A 149 -4.19 -14.63 -5.40
CA ILE A 149 -3.19 -13.85 -6.16
C ILE A 149 -1.76 -14.38 -6.04
N LYS A 150 -1.54 -15.42 -5.22
CA LYS A 150 -0.20 -15.96 -4.95
C LYS A 150 0.59 -16.29 -6.21
N HIS A 151 -0.04 -16.97 -7.16
CA HIS A 151 0.56 -17.32 -8.44
C HIS A 151 0.98 -16.10 -9.29
N ARG A 152 0.36 -14.93 -9.10
CA ARG A 152 0.72 -13.69 -9.80
C ARG A 152 1.89 -12.96 -9.16
N ILE A 153 2.11 -13.20 -7.86
CA ILE A 153 3.18 -12.56 -7.09
C ILE A 153 4.46 -13.40 -7.13
N GLU A 154 4.37 -14.73 -7.02
CA GLU A 154 5.55 -15.62 -7.07
C GLU A 154 6.29 -15.60 -8.43
N ASN A 155 5.64 -15.09 -9.48
CA ASN A 155 6.20 -14.95 -10.82
C ASN A 155 6.75 -13.53 -11.13
N LYS A 156 6.80 -12.63 -10.14
CA LYS A 156 7.32 -11.25 -10.24
C LYS A 156 8.64 -11.09 -9.49
#